data_AF-A0AAV0T550-F1
#
_entry.id   AF-A0AAV0T550-F1
#
_cell.length_a   1.000
_cell.length_b   1.000
_cell.length_c   1.000
_cell.angle_alpha   90.00
_cell.angle_beta   90.00
_cell.angle_gamma   90.00
#
_symmetry.space_group_name_H-M   'P 1'
#
loop_
_entity.id
_entity.type
_entity.pdbx_description
1 polymer ?
#
loop_
_entity_poly.entity_id
_entity_poly.type
_entity_poly.pdbx_seq_one_letter_code
_entity_poly.pdbx_strand_id
1 'polypeptide(L)'
;MGANGQAVQSMNKKKVKLLNKKRAEVRNQKKVATLQKGKRKVLRKPRPSKKKQQKDAKRHRIYVEAEKEKLLKSGVITTEDIEKMEAEKGNDEASDEVATMDVEE
;
A
#
# COMPACT_ATOMS: atom_id res chain seq x y z
N MET A 1 -34.58 -22.56 -0.48
CA MET A 1 -33.18 -22.51 -0.96
C MET A 1 -32.82 -23.89 -1.51
N GLY A 2 -32.82 -24.07 -2.83
CA GLY A 2 -32.63 -25.38 -3.47
C GLY A 2 -31.26 -26.01 -3.16
N ALA A 3 -31.18 -27.33 -3.29
CA ALA A 3 -30.04 -28.19 -2.94
C ALA A 3 -28.65 -27.67 -3.42
N ASN A 4 -28.61 -26.93 -4.53
CA ASN A 4 -27.39 -26.33 -5.09
C ASN A 4 -26.77 -25.24 -4.20
N GLY A 5 -27.58 -24.47 -3.46
CA GLY A 5 -27.07 -23.42 -2.56
C GLY A 5 -26.32 -24.00 -1.35
N GLN A 6 -26.80 -25.12 -0.81
CA GLN A 6 -26.21 -25.78 0.34
C GLN A 6 -24.90 -26.49 -0.03
N ALA A 7 -24.83 -27.10 -1.22
CA ALA A 7 -23.61 -27.68 -1.76
C ALA A 7 -22.50 -26.62 -1.95
N VAL A 8 -22.80 -25.49 -2.60
CA VAL A 8 -21.85 -24.38 -2.80
C VAL A 8 -21.36 -23.81 -1.47
N GLN A 9 -22.26 -23.58 -0.50
CA GLN A 9 -21.87 -23.12 0.84
C GLN A 9 -20.95 -24.12 1.55
N SER A 10 -21.22 -25.42 1.45
CA SER A 10 -20.40 -26.46 2.06
C SER A 10 -18.99 -26.53 1.44
N MET A 11 -18.89 -26.40 0.11
CA MET A 11 -17.63 -26.39 -0.63
C MET A 11 -16.82 -25.13 -0.35
N ASN A 12 -17.47 -23.97 -0.26
CA ASN A 12 -16.82 -22.74 0.15
C ASN A 12 -16.27 -22.83 1.58
N LYS A 13 -17.01 -23.41 2.52
CA LYS A 13 -16.52 -23.66 3.89
C LYS A 13 -15.30 -24.60 3.89
N LYS A 14 -15.31 -25.66 3.08
CA LYS A 14 -14.15 -26.57 2.92
C LYS A 14 -12.94 -25.84 2.35
N LYS A 15 -13.13 -25.00 1.32
CA LYS A 15 -12.07 -24.17 0.70
C LYS A 15 -11.45 -23.21 1.72
N VAL A 16 -12.26 -22.51 2.52
CA VAL A 16 -11.76 -21.61 3.57
C VAL A 16 -10.97 -22.37 4.64
N LYS A 17 -11.46 -23.53 5.09
CA LYS A 17 -10.72 -24.38 6.05
C LYS A 17 -9.37 -24.83 5.49
N LEU A 18 -9.32 -25.25 4.23
CA LEU A 18 -8.07 -25.61 3.55
C LEU A 18 -7.09 -24.42 3.50
N LEU A 19 -7.55 -23.25 3.08
CA LEU A 19 -6.72 -22.04 3.03
C LEU A 19 -6.19 -21.65 4.42
N ASN A 20 -7.00 -21.77 5.46
CA ASN A 20 -6.56 -21.51 6.83
C ASN A 20 -5.46 -22.48 7.28
N LYS A 21 -5.59 -23.78 6.93
CA LYS A 21 -4.52 -24.76 7.18
C LYS A 21 -3.24 -24.41 6.44
N LYS A 22 -3.31 -24.11 5.13
CA LYS A 22 -2.14 -23.69 4.33
C LYS A 22 -1.49 -22.42 4.89
N ARG A 23 -2.29 -21.43 5.31
CA ARG A 23 -1.79 -20.19 5.95
C ARG A 23 -1.11 -20.45 7.30
N ALA A 24 -1.59 -21.42 8.07
CA ALA A 24 -0.98 -21.82 9.34
C ALA A 24 0.36 -22.52 9.12
N GLU A 25 0.44 -23.41 8.13
CA GLU A 25 1.68 -24.09 7.74
C GLU A 25 2.78 -23.10 7.34
N VAL A 26 2.47 -22.15 6.46
CA VAL A 26 3.43 -21.09 6.07
C VAL A 26 3.87 -20.26 7.28
N ARG A 27 2.97 -19.96 8.23
CA ARG A 27 3.33 -19.27 9.48
C ARG A 27 4.26 -20.11 10.34
N ASN A 28 4.02 -21.42 10.44
CA ASN A 28 4.86 -22.34 11.20
C ASN A 28 6.25 -22.48 10.57
N GLN A 29 6.33 -22.65 9.24
CA GLN A 29 7.59 -22.67 8.50
C GLN A 29 8.40 -21.38 8.74
N LYS A 30 7.76 -20.20 8.69
CA LYS A 30 8.41 -18.92 9.00
C LYS A 30 8.90 -18.83 10.46
N LYS A 31 8.13 -19.36 11.42
CA LYS A 31 8.55 -19.42 12.84
C LYS A 31 9.78 -20.31 13.01
N VAL A 32 9.74 -21.53 12.48
CA VAL A 32 10.87 -22.48 12.55
C VAL A 32 12.11 -21.89 11.89
N ALA A 33 11.97 -21.28 10.70
CA ALA A 33 13.07 -20.62 10.02
C ALA A 33 13.69 -19.49 10.85
N THR A 34 12.86 -18.73 11.60
CA THR A 34 13.34 -17.66 12.48
C THR A 34 14.05 -18.21 13.73
N LEU A 35 13.60 -19.37 14.25
CA LEU A 35 14.26 -20.03 15.39
C LEU A 35 15.61 -20.63 15.00
N GLN A 36 15.69 -21.30 13.84
CA GLN A 36 16.91 -21.97 13.38
C GLN A 36 17.96 -21.00 12.83
N LYS A 37 17.54 -20.04 11.99
CA LYS A 37 18.46 -19.13 11.27
C LYS A 37 18.53 -17.74 11.89
N GLY A 38 17.80 -17.50 12.98
CA GLY A 38 17.65 -16.19 13.59
C GLY A 38 16.74 -15.25 12.79
N LYS A 39 16.54 -14.03 13.31
CA LYS A 39 15.81 -12.97 12.60
C LYS A 39 16.61 -12.57 11.36
N ARG A 40 15.99 -12.64 10.16
CA ARG A 40 16.58 -12.10 8.93
C ARG A 40 16.91 -10.62 9.14
N LYS A 41 18.17 -10.30 9.37
CA LYS A 41 18.67 -8.92 9.37
C LYS A 41 18.74 -8.46 7.92
N VAL A 42 17.91 -7.48 7.58
CA VAL A 42 17.99 -6.79 6.30
C VAL A 42 19.01 -5.66 6.49
N LEU A 43 19.94 -5.47 5.54
CA LEU A 43 20.96 -4.41 5.61
C LEU A 43 20.37 -2.98 5.56
N ARG A 44 19.06 -2.84 5.34
CA ARG A 44 18.34 -1.57 5.27
C ARG A 44 17.79 -1.17 6.64
N LYS A 45 17.69 0.15 6.86
CA LYS A 45 16.97 0.73 8.00
C LYS A 45 15.54 0.14 8.05
N PRO A 46 14.99 -0.14 9.25
CA PRO A 46 13.63 -0.65 9.38
C PRO A 46 12.64 0.35 8.78
N ARG A 47 11.61 -0.17 8.09
CA ARG A 47 10.53 0.67 7.58
C ARG A 47 9.90 1.46 8.73
N PRO A 48 9.63 2.77 8.55
CA PRO A 48 8.99 3.58 9.59
C PRO A 48 7.61 3.02 9.92
N SER A 49 7.20 3.12 11.19
CA SER A 49 5.89 2.66 11.64
C SER A 49 4.77 3.48 10.99
N LYS A 50 3.55 2.90 10.91
CA LYS A 50 2.37 3.60 10.38
C LYS A 50 2.11 4.93 11.11
N LYS A 51 2.29 4.97 12.43
CA LYS A 51 2.18 6.20 13.23
C LYS A 51 3.22 7.25 12.85
N LYS A 52 4.46 6.83 12.57
CA LYS A 52 5.52 7.75 12.12
C LYS A 52 5.20 8.29 10.73
N GLN A 53 4.79 7.43 9.80
CA GLN A 53 4.38 7.85 8.46
C GLN A 53 3.23 8.88 8.50
N GLN A 54 2.22 8.67 9.35
CA GLN A 54 1.13 9.64 9.51
C GLN A 54 1.61 10.99 10.06
N LYS A 55 2.51 10.98 11.05
CA LYS A 55 3.10 12.21 11.60
C LYS A 55 3.94 12.94 10.57
N ASP A 56 4.79 12.22 9.84
CA ASP A 56 5.67 12.78 8.82
C ASP A 56 4.84 13.35 7.65
N ALA A 57 3.78 12.66 7.22
CA ALA A 57 2.86 13.18 6.20
C ALA A 57 2.11 14.44 6.65
N LYS A 58 1.73 14.54 7.94
CA LYS A 58 1.13 15.77 8.48
C LYS A 58 2.15 16.92 8.52
N ARG A 59 3.38 16.65 9.00
CA ARG A 59 4.46 17.64 9.04
C ARG A 59 4.82 18.13 7.64
N HIS A 60 4.88 17.22 6.68
CA HIS A 60 5.16 17.54 5.29
C HIS A 60 4.09 18.46 4.70
N ARG A 61 2.79 18.18 4.93
CA ARG A 61 1.70 19.06 4.48
C ARG A 61 1.84 20.49 5.02
N ILE A 62 2.05 20.62 6.33
CA ILE A 62 2.23 21.94 6.98
C ILE A 62 3.44 22.67 6.40
N TYR A 63 4.54 21.96 6.18
CA TYR A 63 5.75 22.54 5.61
C TYR A 63 5.51 23.05 4.18
N VAL A 64 4.87 22.25 3.34
CA VAL A 64 4.56 22.62 1.94
C VAL A 64 3.60 23.81 1.89
N GLU A 65 2.56 23.84 2.73
CA GLU A 65 1.63 24.97 2.82
C GLU A 65 2.37 26.26 3.23
N ALA A 66 3.23 26.18 4.25
CA ALA A 66 4.02 27.32 4.69
C ALA A 66 5.03 27.79 3.63
N GLU A 67 5.62 26.89 2.84
CA GLU A 67 6.48 27.27 1.71
C GLU A 67 5.69 27.92 0.58
N LYS A 68 4.52 27.40 0.21
CA LYS A 68 3.62 28.02 -0.78
C LYS A 68 3.30 29.46 -0.41
N GLU A 69 2.93 29.71 0.86
CA GLU A 69 2.65 31.07 1.34
C GLU A 69 3.87 31.99 1.28
N LYS A 70 5.07 31.50 1.59
CA LYS A 70 6.30 32.29 1.48
C LYS A 70 6.60 32.66 0.04
N LEU A 71 6.42 31.72 -0.88
CA LEU A 71 6.66 31.93 -2.32
C LEU A 71 5.67 32.94 -2.90
N LEU A 72 4.39 32.83 -2.53
CA LEU A 72 3.36 33.84 -2.86
C LEU A 72 3.72 35.23 -2.33
N LYS A 73 4.14 35.33 -1.06
CA LYS A 73 4.56 36.61 -0.44
C LYS A 73 5.79 37.21 -1.11
N SER A 74 6.71 36.37 -1.59
CA SER A 74 7.90 36.81 -2.33
C SER A 74 7.63 37.19 -3.79
N GLY A 75 6.42 36.96 -4.30
CA GLY A 75 6.03 37.26 -5.69
C GLY A 75 6.69 36.35 -6.74
N VAL A 76 7.38 35.28 -6.33
CA VAL A 76 8.02 34.31 -7.22
C VAL A 76 6.98 33.42 -7.92
N ILE A 77 5.82 33.23 -7.31
CA ILE A 77 4.72 32.40 -7.82
C ILE A 77 3.43 33.22 -7.73
N THR A 78 2.57 33.12 -8.75
CA THR A 78 1.22 33.70 -8.74
C THR A 78 0.17 32.68 -8.31
N THR A 79 -1.02 33.15 -7.92
CA THR A 79 -2.14 32.25 -7.58
C THR A 79 -2.55 31.38 -8.77
N GLU A 80 -2.45 31.90 -10.00
CA GLU A 80 -2.75 31.17 -11.24
C GLU A 80 -1.78 30.00 -11.49
N ASP A 81 -0.51 30.15 -11.11
CA ASP A 81 0.50 29.09 -11.26
C ASP A 81 0.24 27.93 -10.29
N ILE A 82 -0.25 28.23 -9.08
CA ILE A 82 -0.63 27.21 -8.10
C ILE A 82 -1.83 26.40 -8.61
N GLU A 83 -2.84 27.07 -9.18
CA GLU A 83 -4.02 26.41 -9.71
C GLU A 83 -3.69 25.47 -10.89
N LYS A 84 -2.81 25.89 -11.81
CA LYS A 84 -2.32 25.04 -12.91
C LYS A 84 -1.59 23.80 -12.38
N MET A 85 -0.70 23.98 -11.40
CA MET A 85 0.06 22.89 -10.78
C MET A 85 -0.81 21.92 -9.96
N GLU A 86 -1.94 22.37 -9.42
CA GLU A 86 -2.89 21.51 -8.71
C GLU A 86 -3.81 20.75 -9.67
N ALA A 87 -4.19 21.36 -10.79
CA ALA A 87 -4.94 20.71 -11.87
C ALA A 87 -4.14 19.57 -12.53
N GLU A 88 -2.84 19.76 -12.75
CA GLU A 88 -1.96 18.73 -13.35
C GLU A 88 -1.80 17.50 -12.43
N LYS A 89 -1.75 17.69 -11.11
CA LYS A 89 -1.64 16.57 -10.14
C LYS A 89 -2.87 15.66 -10.11
N GLY A 90 -4.03 16.15 -10.53
CA GLY A 90 -5.26 15.35 -10.63
C GLY A 90 -5.26 14.37 -11.81
N ASN A 91 -4.33 14.52 -12.76
CA ASN A 91 -4.33 13.74 -14.00
C ASN A 91 -3.40 12.51 -13.96
N ASP A 92 -2.51 12.41 -12.95
CA ASP A 92 -1.51 11.33 -12.86
C ASP A 92 -2.01 10.06 -12.14
N GLU A 93 -3.10 10.10 -11.37
CA GLU A 93 -3.63 8.91 -10.68
C GLU A 93 -4.41 7.94 -11.61
N ALA A 94 -4.58 8.27 -12.89
CA ALA A 94 -5.38 7.50 -13.85
C ALA A 94 -4.57 6.62 -14.83
N SER A 95 -3.26 6.46 -14.64
CA SER A 95 -2.39 5.75 -15.62
C SER A 95 -1.84 4.39 -15.15
N ASP A 96 -2.19 3.90 -13.97
CA ASP A 96 -1.69 2.60 -13.46
C ASP A 96 -2.64 1.43 -13.79
N GLU A 97 -3.31 1.47 -14.95
CA GLU A 97 -4.06 0.34 -15.51
C GLU A 97 -3.13 -0.57 -16.34
N VAL A 98 -2.74 -1.68 -15.71
CA VAL A 98 -2.62 -3.01 -16.32
C VAL A 98 -1.55 -3.18 -17.42
N ALA A 99 -0.29 -3.27 -17.03
CA ALA A 99 0.72 -4.02 -17.81
C ALA A 99 0.65 -5.52 -17.45
N THR A 100 -0.36 -6.23 -17.97
CA THR A 100 -0.32 -7.70 -18.09
C THR A 100 0.74 -8.05 -19.12
N MET A 101 1.94 -8.40 -18.63
CA MET A 101 2.98 -8.98 -19.47
C MET A 101 2.66 -10.46 -19.67
N ASP A 102 2.04 -10.79 -20.80
CA ASP A 102 1.96 -12.16 -21.32
C ASP A 102 3.38 -12.70 -21.49
N VAL A 103 3.66 -13.82 -20.83
CA VAL A 103 4.88 -14.62 -21.04
C VAL A 103 4.44 -15.89 -21.75
N GLU A 104 4.52 -15.87 -23.08
CA GLU A 104 4.69 -17.08 -23.88
C GLU A 104 6.19 -17.38 -23.98
N GLU A 105 6.61 -18.51 -23.40
CA GLU A 105 7.30 -19.64 -24.09
C GLU A 105 7.55 -20.78 -23.08
#